data_AF-A0A1F1A3T0-F1
#
_entry.id   AF-A0A1F1A3T0-F1
#
_cell.length_a   1.000
_cell.length_b   1.000
_cell.length_c   1.000
_cell.angle_alpha   90.00
_cell.angle_beta   90.00
_cell.angle_gamma   90.00
#
_symmetry.space_group_name_H-M   'P 1'
#
loop_
_entity.id
_entity.type
_entity.pdbx_description
1 polymer ?
#
loop_
_entity_poly.entity_id
_entity_poly.type
_entity_poly.pdbx_seq_one_letter_code
_entity_poly.pdbx_strand_id
1 'polypeptide(L)'
;MLEIYPFIQELVKCETTIQKIEVFNRWNLHECRVFLFDEEKSNFGNIGKSFSYGKFNLIGLGDYQKIWVIDKNTVNAKDNFLPVARIINYDLNIFTYIHDLYRGRNVPDKENLIKFLHDIKSLRLTNNISTALMERYTTPLNRELLAKMIESYVYFDSTDFEVFQSNVPQTLKPDKYIWMKEIWEDAENYLSNDEVIQQYEAVCCYILKAFILKNTKNLSTKVKVAEFKRYCFEDLCVFLELEMTLLILFLKNDSAVQEIFKKLQLGAKNLIDKIHNTAWDIFHIRLLEQSTLFNCIENSDVIYLHYFATADSGVAEVLRVNPIKMLVYYNEKLIPIRRYDAVDFFTQDELDFYTTAEKITLRATKVQSIDFCSIKQGLVSELGNFLTK
;
A
#
# COMPACT_ATOMS: atom_id res chain seq x y z
N MET A 1 -25.02 -1.77 -0.94
CA MET A 1 -24.13 -2.77 -1.57
C MET A 1 -23.82 -2.25 -2.97
N LEU A 2 -22.55 -2.19 -3.40
CA LEU A 2 -22.22 -1.73 -4.75
C LEU A 2 -22.82 -2.69 -5.79
N GLU A 3 -23.34 -2.15 -6.89
CA GLU A 3 -23.92 -2.94 -8.00
C GLU A 3 -22.93 -3.95 -8.60
N ILE A 4 -21.64 -3.73 -8.40
CA ILE A 4 -20.54 -4.55 -8.89
C ILE A 4 -20.30 -5.84 -8.09
N TYR A 5 -20.82 -5.97 -6.86
CA TYR A 5 -20.51 -7.15 -6.02
C TYR A 5 -21.00 -8.49 -6.59
N PRO A 6 -22.22 -8.61 -7.14
CA PRO A 6 -22.65 -9.88 -7.73
C PRO A 6 -21.79 -10.27 -8.96
N PHE A 7 -21.33 -9.29 -9.74
CA PHE A 7 -20.37 -9.50 -10.82
C PHE A 7 -19.03 -10.06 -10.29
N ILE A 8 -18.48 -9.44 -9.26
CA ILE A 8 -17.24 -9.90 -8.61
C ILE A 8 -17.41 -11.32 -8.06
N GLN A 9 -18.52 -11.61 -7.39
CA GLN A 9 -18.81 -12.94 -6.85
C GLN A 9 -18.88 -14.01 -7.94
N GLU A 10 -19.39 -13.66 -9.12
CA GLU A 10 -19.42 -14.57 -10.26
C GLU A 10 -18.03 -14.78 -10.86
N LEU A 11 -17.22 -13.72 -11.00
CA LEU A 11 -15.83 -13.82 -11.43
C LEU A 11 -14.98 -14.70 -10.51
N VAL A 12 -15.14 -14.56 -9.19
CA VAL A 12 -14.38 -15.34 -8.20
C VAL A 12 -14.71 -16.84 -8.28
N LYS A 13 -15.92 -17.20 -8.73
CA LYS A 13 -16.33 -18.60 -8.93
C LYS A 13 -15.78 -19.22 -10.22
N CYS A 14 -15.23 -18.42 -11.13
CA CYS A 14 -14.67 -18.92 -12.38
C CYS A 14 -13.30 -19.55 -12.16
N GLU A 15 -13.10 -20.74 -12.72
CA GLU A 15 -11.83 -21.47 -12.64
C GLU A 15 -10.82 -21.01 -13.68
N THR A 16 -11.30 -20.50 -14.82
CA THR A 16 -10.44 -20.13 -15.97
C THR A 16 -10.64 -18.69 -16.39
N THR A 17 -9.62 -18.11 -17.04
CA THR A 17 -9.68 -16.76 -17.61
C THR A 17 -10.68 -16.64 -18.74
N ILE A 18 -10.91 -17.71 -19.50
CA ILE A 18 -11.96 -17.76 -20.52
C ILE A 18 -13.34 -17.59 -19.89
N GLN A 19 -13.64 -18.32 -18.81
CA GLN A 19 -14.90 -18.13 -18.07
C GLN A 19 -15.03 -16.72 -17.50
N LYS A 20 -13.95 -16.15 -16.93
CA LYS A 20 -13.96 -14.76 -16.44
C LYS A 20 -14.27 -13.76 -17.56
N ILE A 21 -13.73 -13.97 -18.76
CA ILE A 21 -14.03 -13.17 -19.96
C ILE A 21 -15.49 -13.31 -20.39
N GLU A 22 -16.05 -14.53 -20.37
CA GLU A 22 -17.47 -14.76 -20.68
C GLU A 22 -18.39 -14.04 -19.69
N VAL A 23 -18.08 -14.10 -18.39
CA VAL A 23 -18.79 -13.35 -17.34
C VAL A 23 -18.68 -11.85 -17.61
N PHE A 24 -17.47 -11.33 -17.86
CA PHE A 24 -17.24 -9.92 -18.19
C PHE A 24 -18.10 -9.44 -19.37
N ASN A 25 -18.09 -10.19 -20.47
CA ASN A 25 -18.88 -9.87 -21.66
C ASN A 25 -20.38 -9.93 -21.42
N ARG A 26 -20.86 -10.90 -20.62
CA ARG A 26 -22.28 -11.03 -20.30
C ARG A 26 -22.79 -9.88 -19.43
N TRP A 27 -22.00 -9.44 -18.46
CA TRP A 27 -22.34 -8.31 -17.60
C TRP A 27 -22.27 -6.96 -18.34
N ASN A 28 -21.43 -6.86 -19.38
CA ASN A 28 -21.33 -5.70 -20.28
C ASN A 28 -21.23 -4.36 -19.53
N LEU A 29 -20.39 -4.32 -18.48
CA LEU A 29 -20.22 -3.15 -17.64
C LEU A 29 -19.35 -2.11 -18.35
N HIS A 30 -19.89 -0.90 -18.49
CA HIS A 30 -19.12 0.25 -18.93
C HIS A 30 -18.11 0.65 -17.85
N GLU A 31 -16.93 1.13 -18.26
CA GLU A 31 -15.87 1.62 -17.35
C GLU A 31 -15.41 0.60 -16.30
N CYS A 32 -15.46 -0.69 -16.66
CA CYS A 32 -14.93 -1.76 -15.83
C CYS A 32 -13.59 -2.25 -16.38
N ARG A 33 -12.64 -2.46 -15.46
CA ARG A 33 -11.37 -3.13 -15.74
C ARG A 33 -11.04 -4.11 -14.62
N VAL A 34 -10.71 -5.34 -14.99
CA VAL A 34 -10.31 -6.41 -14.07
C VAL A 34 -8.85 -6.73 -14.32
N PHE A 35 -8.03 -6.69 -13.26
CA PHE A 35 -6.65 -7.17 -13.28
C PHE A 35 -6.59 -8.49 -12.53
N LEU A 36 -6.08 -9.53 -13.16
CA LEU A 36 -5.77 -10.83 -12.55
C LEU A 36 -4.27 -10.92 -12.35
N PHE A 37 -3.79 -11.46 -11.23
CA PHE A 37 -2.36 -11.54 -10.91
C PHE A 37 -1.82 -12.98 -10.80
N ASP A 38 -2.66 -13.97 -11.08
CA ASP A 38 -2.40 -15.39 -10.86
C ASP A 38 -2.39 -16.24 -12.15
N GLU A 39 -2.34 -15.60 -13.32
CA GLU A 39 -2.28 -16.30 -14.61
C GLU A 39 -0.92 -16.93 -14.91
N GLU A 40 -0.85 -17.80 -15.92
CA GLU A 40 0.42 -18.42 -16.31
C GLU A 40 1.43 -17.41 -16.87
N LYS A 41 0.93 -16.40 -17.59
CA LYS A 41 1.71 -15.33 -18.21
C LYS A 41 0.83 -14.11 -18.44
N SER A 42 1.48 -12.96 -18.60
CA SER A 42 0.77 -11.75 -18.95
C SER A 42 0.15 -11.79 -20.35
N ASN A 43 -1.00 -11.13 -20.52
CA ASN A 43 -1.54 -10.81 -21.85
C ASN A 43 -0.87 -9.58 -22.48
N PHE A 44 0.02 -8.88 -21.78
CA PHE A 44 0.89 -7.87 -22.37
C PHE A 44 2.24 -8.47 -22.74
N GLY A 45 3.06 -7.69 -23.49
CA GLY A 45 4.45 -8.04 -23.77
C GLY A 45 5.31 -8.11 -22.48
N ASN A 46 6.63 -8.07 -22.62
CA ASN A 46 7.55 -8.15 -21.48
C ASN A 46 7.33 -6.99 -20.47
N ILE A 47 6.45 -7.22 -19.50
CA ILE A 47 6.29 -6.37 -18.33
C ILE A 47 7.47 -6.67 -17.42
N GLY A 48 8.23 -5.62 -17.07
CA GLY A 48 9.39 -5.74 -16.19
C GLY A 48 9.08 -6.54 -14.94
N LYS A 49 10.04 -7.33 -14.49
CA LYS A 49 9.90 -8.19 -13.31
C LYS A 49 10.20 -7.42 -12.03
N SER A 50 9.58 -7.84 -10.93
CA SER A 50 10.12 -7.59 -9.58
C SER A 50 11.54 -8.16 -9.48
N PHE A 51 12.43 -7.48 -8.78
CA PHE A 51 13.81 -7.94 -8.59
C PHE A 51 14.37 -7.47 -7.25
N SER A 52 15.44 -8.15 -6.84
CA SER A 52 16.08 -7.89 -5.56
C SER A 52 17.60 -7.94 -5.69
N TYR A 53 18.28 -7.05 -4.97
CA TYR A 53 19.72 -7.06 -4.79
C TYR A 53 20.03 -6.88 -3.30
N GLY A 54 20.63 -7.90 -2.68
CA GLY A 54 20.84 -7.90 -1.23
C GLY A 54 19.52 -7.70 -0.49
N LYS A 55 19.42 -6.64 0.30
CA LYS A 55 18.18 -6.28 1.03
C LYS A 55 17.22 -5.37 0.25
N PHE A 56 17.60 -4.89 -0.93
CA PHE A 56 16.78 -3.97 -1.72
C PHE A 56 15.84 -4.73 -2.62
N ASN A 57 14.57 -4.38 -2.60
CA ASN A 57 13.51 -5.07 -3.33
C ASN A 57 12.68 -4.08 -4.14
N LEU A 58 12.36 -4.44 -5.37
CA LEU A 58 11.32 -3.83 -6.17
C LEU A 58 10.13 -4.80 -6.23
N ILE A 59 9.01 -4.42 -5.63
CA ILE A 59 7.82 -5.27 -5.49
C ILE A 59 6.60 -4.63 -6.14
N GLY A 60 5.76 -5.40 -6.85
CA GLY A 60 4.46 -4.94 -7.35
C GLY A 60 3.32 -5.27 -6.38
N LEU A 61 2.13 -4.73 -6.62
CA LEU A 61 0.89 -5.11 -5.91
C LEU A 61 0.52 -6.59 -6.08
N GLY A 62 0.98 -7.19 -7.19
CA GLY A 62 0.88 -8.61 -7.51
C GLY A 62 2.03 -9.03 -8.43
N ASP A 63 2.00 -10.26 -8.92
CA ASP A 63 2.99 -10.72 -9.90
C ASP A 63 2.65 -10.18 -11.29
N TYR A 64 3.30 -9.09 -11.67
CA TYR A 64 3.07 -8.45 -12.97
C TYR A 64 3.58 -9.26 -14.16
N GLN A 65 4.37 -10.32 -13.98
CA GLN A 65 4.68 -11.24 -15.07
C GLN A 65 3.49 -12.15 -15.42
N LYS A 66 2.55 -12.25 -14.49
CA LYS A 66 1.32 -13.05 -14.54
C LYS A 66 0.06 -12.20 -14.67
N ILE A 67 0.21 -10.92 -15.00
CA ILE A 67 -0.92 -10.01 -15.03
C ILE A 67 -1.77 -10.20 -16.27
N TRP A 68 -3.07 -10.41 -16.09
CA TRP A 68 -4.03 -10.41 -17.18
C TRP A 68 -5.09 -9.36 -16.96
N VAL A 69 -5.18 -8.41 -17.90
CA VAL A 69 -6.19 -7.34 -17.83
C VAL A 69 -7.36 -7.68 -18.74
N ILE A 70 -8.56 -7.67 -18.18
CA ILE A 70 -9.84 -7.80 -18.88
C ILE A 70 -10.54 -6.44 -18.83
N ASP A 71 -10.68 -5.80 -19.99
CA ASP A 71 -11.53 -4.63 -20.19
C ASP A 71 -12.09 -4.59 -21.63
N LYS A 72 -12.84 -3.54 -21.94
CA LYS A 72 -13.43 -3.34 -23.29
C LYS A 72 -12.40 -3.37 -24.43
N ASN A 73 -11.15 -3.01 -24.15
CA ASN A 73 -10.07 -2.90 -25.13
C ASN A 73 -9.26 -4.20 -25.25
N THR A 74 -9.20 -5.01 -24.19
CA THR A 74 -8.43 -6.27 -24.19
C THR A 74 -9.27 -7.52 -24.46
N VAL A 75 -10.59 -7.48 -24.24
CA VAL A 75 -11.44 -8.68 -24.29
C VAL A 75 -11.70 -9.22 -25.70
N ASN A 76 -11.65 -8.36 -26.72
CA ASN A 76 -11.96 -8.71 -28.12
C ASN A 76 -10.78 -8.47 -29.09
N ALA A 77 -9.65 -7.98 -28.59
CA ALA A 77 -8.53 -7.63 -29.43
C ALA A 77 -7.60 -8.85 -29.63
N LYS A 78 -7.26 -9.15 -30.89
CA LYS A 78 -6.25 -10.18 -31.21
C LYS A 78 -4.86 -9.80 -30.67
N ASP A 79 -4.62 -8.50 -30.51
CA ASP A 79 -3.41 -7.91 -29.94
C ASP A 79 -3.82 -6.84 -28.91
N ASN A 80 -3.22 -6.85 -27.71
CA ASN A 80 -3.50 -5.85 -26.68
C ASN A 80 -2.88 -4.49 -27.06
N PHE A 81 -3.70 -3.47 -27.24
CA PHE A 81 -3.25 -2.14 -27.69
C PHE A 81 -2.96 -1.13 -26.57
N LEU A 82 -3.22 -1.47 -25.31
CA LEU A 82 -3.07 -0.51 -24.22
C LEU A 82 -1.61 -0.30 -23.84
N PRO A 83 -1.10 0.96 -23.82
CA PRO A 83 0.22 1.26 -23.28
C PRO A 83 0.28 0.91 -21.78
N VAL A 84 1.45 0.43 -21.35
CA VAL A 84 1.72 0.09 -19.95
C VAL A 84 2.69 1.12 -19.37
N ALA A 85 2.21 1.92 -18.42
CA ALA A 85 3.02 2.79 -17.59
C ALA A 85 3.47 2.05 -16.33
N ARG A 86 4.78 2.10 -16.04
CA ARG A 86 5.35 1.48 -14.84
C ARG A 86 5.91 2.55 -13.93
N ILE A 87 5.35 2.65 -12.73
CA ILE A 87 5.67 3.69 -11.76
C ILE A 87 6.39 3.03 -10.58
N ILE A 88 7.48 3.62 -10.11
CA ILE A 88 8.20 3.17 -8.92
C ILE A 88 7.99 4.16 -7.78
N ASN A 89 7.41 3.68 -6.69
CA ASN A 89 7.21 4.45 -5.47
C ASN A 89 8.32 4.10 -4.49
N TYR A 90 9.03 5.10 -3.99
CA TYR A 90 10.13 4.88 -3.07
C TYR A 90 9.64 4.82 -1.62
N ASP A 91 10.16 3.84 -0.87
CA ASP A 91 10.24 3.87 0.59
C ASP A 91 11.12 5.05 1.04
N LEU A 92 10.79 5.65 2.19
CA LEU A 92 11.59 6.70 2.82
C LEU A 92 13.07 6.29 3.01
N ASN A 93 13.34 5.01 3.30
CA ASN A 93 14.71 4.51 3.41
C ASN A 93 15.45 4.59 2.08
N ILE A 94 14.83 4.18 0.97
CA ILE A 94 15.47 4.27 -0.35
C ILE A 94 15.67 5.72 -0.75
N PHE A 95 14.68 6.57 -0.52
CA PHE A 95 14.79 8.01 -0.76
C PHE A 95 15.95 8.65 0.03
N THR A 96 16.14 8.23 1.28
CA THR A 96 17.28 8.64 2.12
C THR A 96 18.60 8.12 1.57
N TYR A 97 18.67 6.87 1.12
CA TYR A 97 19.90 6.31 0.56
C TYR A 97 20.29 6.93 -0.79
N ILE A 98 19.32 7.33 -1.63
CA ILE A 98 19.58 8.12 -2.84
C ILE A 98 20.27 9.43 -2.45
N HIS A 99 19.75 10.14 -1.44
CA HIS A 99 20.37 11.36 -0.93
C HIS A 99 21.79 11.12 -0.41
N ASP A 100 21.98 10.13 0.46
CA ASP A 100 23.29 9.86 1.05
C ASP A 100 24.31 9.42 0.00
N LEU A 101 23.91 8.62 -0.99
CA LEU A 101 24.77 8.22 -2.09
C LEU A 101 25.24 9.43 -2.91
N TYR A 102 24.32 10.32 -3.29
CA TYR A 102 24.62 11.56 -4.02
C TYR A 102 25.57 12.50 -3.26
N ARG A 103 25.45 12.55 -1.92
CA ARG A 103 26.33 13.36 -1.06
C ARG A 103 27.64 12.66 -0.70
N GLY A 104 27.94 11.50 -1.28
CA GLY A 104 29.16 10.74 -1.01
C GLY A 104 29.22 10.17 0.42
N ARG A 105 28.09 10.03 1.09
CA ARG A 105 28.00 9.44 2.44
C ARG A 105 27.97 7.92 2.37
N ASN A 106 28.20 7.29 3.52
CA ASN A 106 28.10 5.86 3.64
C ASN A 106 26.64 5.41 3.62
N VAL A 107 26.36 4.33 2.90
CA VAL A 107 25.03 3.71 2.80
C VAL A 107 25.14 2.22 3.09
N PRO A 108 24.15 1.60 3.75
CA PRO A 108 24.17 0.17 3.99
C PRO A 108 24.14 -0.62 2.67
N ASP A 109 24.90 -1.71 2.59
CA ASP A 109 24.88 -2.63 1.43
C ASP A 109 25.09 -1.90 0.08
N LYS A 110 26.07 -0.97 0.07
CA LYS A 110 26.29 0.00 -1.01
C LYS A 110 26.38 -0.60 -2.42
N GLU A 111 27.07 -1.71 -2.58
CA GLU A 111 27.24 -2.34 -3.90
C GLU A 111 25.91 -2.85 -4.47
N ASN A 112 25.07 -3.46 -3.63
CA ASN A 112 23.75 -3.90 -4.04
C ASN A 112 22.79 -2.72 -4.27
N LEU A 113 22.90 -1.64 -3.48
CA LEU A 113 22.13 -0.42 -3.73
C LEU A 113 22.46 0.19 -5.10
N ILE A 114 23.76 0.27 -5.43
CA ILE A 114 24.22 0.82 -6.71
C ILE A 114 23.64 0.00 -7.87
N LYS A 115 23.74 -1.33 -7.81
CA LYS A 115 23.15 -2.23 -8.81
C LYS A 115 21.63 -2.04 -8.91
N PHE A 116 20.95 -1.94 -7.76
CA PHE A 116 19.50 -1.75 -7.70
C PHE A 116 19.04 -0.45 -8.36
N LEU A 117 19.67 0.68 -8.02
CA LEU A 117 19.32 1.99 -8.58
C LEU A 117 19.72 2.10 -10.07
N HIS A 118 20.83 1.49 -10.48
CA HIS A 118 21.21 1.40 -11.88
C HIS A 118 20.15 0.66 -12.70
N ASP A 119 19.68 -0.49 -12.21
CA ASP A 119 18.66 -1.28 -12.92
C ASP A 119 17.32 -0.54 -13.01
N ILE A 120 16.90 0.16 -11.95
CA ILE A 120 15.72 1.03 -11.99
C ILE A 120 15.81 2.04 -13.13
N LYS A 121 16.95 2.75 -13.26
CA LYS A 121 17.15 3.73 -14.33
C LYS A 121 17.20 3.07 -15.70
N SER A 122 17.83 1.90 -15.83
CA SER A 122 17.91 1.16 -17.09
C SER A 122 16.52 0.74 -17.60
N LEU A 123 15.58 0.44 -16.69
CA LEU A 123 14.21 0.05 -17.00
C LEU A 123 13.32 1.23 -17.40
N ARG A 124 13.80 2.48 -17.26
CA ARG A 124 13.06 3.71 -17.56
C ARG A 124 11.68 3.75 -16.88
N LEU A 125 11.64 3.36 -15.60
CA LEU A 125 10.44 3.46 -14.77
C LEU A 125 10.17 4.93 -14.43
N THR A 126 8.90 5.30 -14.31
CA THR A 126 8.52 6.64 -13.83
C THR A 126 8.74 6.71 -12.34
N ASN A 127 9.66 7.56 -11.89
CA ASN A 127 10.00 7.71 -10.48
C ASN A 127 8.93 8.52 -9.73
N ASN A 128 8.55 8.05 -8.54
CA ASN A 128 7.62 8.72 -7.65
C ASN A 128 8.10 8.66 -6.19
N ILE A 129 8.12 9.79 -5.50
CA ILE A 129 8.50 9.92 -4.09
C ILE A 129 7.34 10.34 -3.18
N SER A 130 6.11 10.42 -3.69
CA SER A 130 4.96 10.87 -2.89
C SER A 130 4.78 10.07 -1.60
N THR A 131 4.89 8.75 -1.65
CA THR A 131 4.75 7.86 -0.48
C THR A 131 5.87 8.07 0.54
N ALA A 132 7.13 8.20 0.09
CA ALA A 132 8.26 8.55 0.96
C ALA A 132 8.10 9.91 1.64
N LEU A 133 7.62 10.90 0.89
CA LEU A 133 7.37 12.25 1.41
C LEU A 133 6.30 12.16 2.51
N MET A 134 5.16 11.53 2.22
CA MET A 134 4.07 11.36 3.19
C MET A 134 4.56 10.71 4.50
N GLU A 135 5.34 9.63 4.40
CA GLU A 135 5.94 9.00 5.59
C GLU A 135 6.83 9.98 6.36
N ARG A 136 7.73 10.69 5.66
CA ARG A 136 8.67 11.64 6.28
C ARG A 136 7.95 12.68 7.12
N TYR A 137 6.81 13.18 6.66
CA TYR A 137 6.08 14.24 7.34
C TYR A 137 5.26 13.80 8.54
N THR A 138 5.02 12.50 8.72
CA THR A 138 4.46 11.98 9.99
C THR A 138 5.49 11.89 11.12
N THR A 139 6.74 12.24 10.84
CA THR A 139 7.84 12.28 11.81
C THR A 139 8.39 13.70 11.96
N PRO A 140 9.14 14.00 13.05
CA PRO A 140 9.79 15.30 13.20
C PRO A 140 10.59 15.71 11.96
N LEU A 141 10.19 16.83 11.37
CA LEU A 141 10.69 17.28 10.08
C LEU A 141 11.88 18.23 10.21
N ASN A 142 13.00 17.89 9.56
CA ASN A 142 14.05 18.85 9.26
C ASN A 142 13.87 19.35 7.82
N ARG A 143 13.36 20.57 7.67
CA ARG A 143 13.05 21.21 6.37
C ARG A 143 14.27 21.33 5.47
N GLU A 144 15.42 21.72 6.03
CA GLU A 144 16.66 21.85 5.26
C GLU A 144 17.15 20.50 4.73
N LEU A 145 17.07 19.45 5.55
CA LEU A 145 17.41 18.09 5.14
C LEU A 145 16.47 17.62 4.03
N LEU A 146 15.16 17.82 4.18
CA LEU A 146 14.18 17.42 3.18
C LEU A 146 14.44 18.11 1.83
N ALA A 147 14.72 19.42 1.83
CA ALA A 147 15.03 20.14 0.60
C ALA A 147 16.25 19.54 -0.11
N LYS A 148 17.30 19.19 0.66
CA LYS A 148 18.49 18.51 0.12
C LYS A 148 18.20 17.09 -0.39
N MET A 149 17.26 16.37 0.23
CA MET A 149 16.82 15.05 -0.23
C MET A 149 16.06 15.15 -1.56
N ILE A 150 15.10 16.09 -1.67
CA ILE A 150 14.36 16.38 -2.91
C ILE A 150 15.34 16.78 -4.02
N GLU A 151 16.28 17.67 -3.73
CA GLU A 151 17.33 18.05 -4.67
C GLU A 151 18.08 16.82 -5.19
N SER A 152 18.56 15.95 -4.28
CA SER A 152 19.33 14.75 -4.64
C SER A 152 18.50 13.77 -5.48
N TYR A 153 17.20 13.66 -5.20
CA TYR A 153 16.28 12.86 -6.00
C TYR A 153 16.07 13.42 -7.41
N VAL A 154 15.89 14.73 -7.57
CA VAL A 154 15.72 15.30 -8.91
C VAL A 154 17.00 15.15 -9.74
N TYR A 155 18.19 15.23 -9.13
CA TYR A 155 19.43 14.85 -9.79
C TYR A 155 19.44 13.38 -10.20
N PHE A 156 19.07 12.48 -9.29
CA PHE A 156 18.96 11.05 -9.57
C PHE A 156 18.02 10.77 -10.75
N ASP A 157 16.85 11.40 -10.79
CA ASP A 157 15.88 11.20 -11.86
C ASP A 157 16.37 11.79 -13.20
N SER A 158 16.91 13.01 -13.15
CA SER A 158 17.19 13.82 -14.35
C SER A 158 18.52 13.54 -15.05
N THR A 159 19.44 12.80 -14.43
CA THR A 159 20.79 12.53 -14.97
C THR A 159 21.02 11.04 -15.20
N ASP A 160 21.99 10.67 -16.04
CA ASP A 160 22.39 9.26 -16.17
C ASP A 160 23.00 8.73 -14.87
N PHE A 161 22.94 7.41 -14.64
CA PHE A 161 23.34 6.83 -13.35
C PHE A 161 24.83 7.06 -13.05
N GLU A 162 25.69 6.96 -14.05
CA GLU A 162 27.13 7.19 -13.94
C GLU A 162 27.44 8.64 -13.56
N VAL A 163 26.68 9.58 -14.14
CA VAL A 163 26.79 11.01 -13.83
C VAL A 163 26.35 11.27 -12.40
N PHE A 164 25.21 10.71 -11.98
CA PHE A 164 24.72 10.77 -10.61
C PHE A 164 25.75 10.23 -9.61
N GLN A 165 26.38 9.09 -9.92
CA GLN A 165 27.37 8.44 -9.05
C GLN A 165 28.69 9.21 -8.95
N SER A 166 29.03 10.02 -9.95
CA SER A 166 30.26 10.82 -9.94
C SER A 166 30.30 11.85 -8.80
N ASN A 167 29.14 12.17 -8.20
CA ASN A 167 28.97 13.19 -7.17
C ASN A 167 29.49 14.58 -7.58
N VAL A 168 29.66 14.82 -8.88
CA VAL A 168 30.07 16.12 -9.44
C VAL A 168 28.81 16.96 -9.64
N PRO A 169 28.73 18.18 -9.09
CA PRO A 169 27.60 19.07 -9.32
C PRO A 169 27.38 19.33 -10.81
N GLN A 170 26.19 19.02 -11.30
CA GLN A 170 25.78 19.31 -12.67
C GLN A 170 24.80 20.46 -12.67
N THR A 171 24.84 21.30 -13.71
CA THR A 171 23.76 22.27 -13.93
C THR A 171 22.59 21.53 -14.56
N LEU A 172 21.45 21.51 -13.87
CA LEU A 172 20.22 20.95 -14.45
C LEU A 172 19.57 21.95 -15.41
N LYS A 173 18.65 21.47 -16.22
CA LYS A 173 17.82 22.34 -17.06
C LYS A 173 16.85 23.15 -16.18
N PRO A 174 16.45 24.36 -16.60
CA PRO A 174 15.57 25.23 -15.82
C PRO A 174 14.26 24.57 -15.35
N ASP A 175 13.64 23.74 -16.20
CA ASP A 175 12.42 22.98 -15.88
C ASP A 175 12.60 22.05 -14.68
N LYS A 176 13.81 21.51 -14.47
CA LYS A 176 14.09 20.62 -13.33
C LYS A 176 14.15 21.38 -12.01
N TYR A 177 14.63 22.63 -12.02
CA TYR A 177 14.58 23.49 -10.83
C TYR A 177 13.15 23.93 -10.51
N ILE A 178 12.30 24.14 -11.53
CA ILE A 178 10.87 24.39 -11.34
C ILE A 178 10.22 23.17 -10.71
N TRP A 179 10.48 21.97 -11.26
CA TRP A 179 9.94 20.72 -10.72
C TRP A 179 10.41 20.45 -9.27
N MET A 180 11.67 20.72 -8.92
CA MET A 180 12.13 20.66 -7.52
C MET A 180 11.27 21.52 -6.58
N LYS A 181 10.92 22.73 -7.03
CA LYS A 181 10.09 23.67 -6.28
C LYS A 181 8.64 23.18 -6.18
N GLU A 182 8.09 22.65 -7.26
CA GLU A 182 6.74 22.04 -7.27
C GLU A 182 6.66 20.88 -6.30
N ILE A 183 7.63 19.96 -6.31
CA ILE A 183 7.70 18.85 -5.33
C ILE A 183 7.68 19.41 -3.90
N TRP A 184 8.44 20.46 -3.62
CA TRP A 184 8.47 21.07 -2.29
C TRP A 184 7.10 21.67 -1.90
N GLU A 185 6.47 22.43 -2.80
CA GLU A 185 5.18 23.09 -2.56
C GLU A 185 4.05 22.07 -2.43
N ASP A 186 4.01 21.06 -3.31
CA ASP A 186 3.06 19.95 -3.25
C ASP A 186 3.25 19.15 -1.97
N ALA A 187 4.50 18.87 -1.60
CA ALA A 187 4.80 18.21 -0.36
C ALA A 187 4.32 19.01 0.86
N GLU A 188 4.35 20.34 0.85
CA GLU A 188 3.73 21.15 1.92
C GLU A 188 2.20 21.13 1.88
N ASN A 189 1.59 21.25 0.70
CA ASN A 189 0.14 21.28 0.52
C ASN A 189 -0.51 19.93 0.88
N TYR A 190 0.08 18.81 0.46
CA TYR A 190 -0.43 17.46 0.73
C TYR A 190 -0.51 17.14 2.23
N LEU A 191 0.17 17.91 3.09
CA LEU A 191 0.18 17.73 4.54
C LEU A 191 -0.86 18.52 5.27
N SER A 192 -1.38 19.56 4.62
CA SER A 192 -2.64 20.16 5.05
C SER A 192 -3.84 19.26 4.72
N ASN A 193 -3.63 18.16 4.00
CA ASN A 193 -4.68 17.17 3.76
C ASN A 193 -4.80 16.22 4.96
N ASP A 194 -5.71 16.58 5.87
CA ASP A 194 -6.03 15.77 7.04
C ASP A 194 -6.52 14.36 6.66
N GLU A 195 -7.16 14.16 5.51
CA GLU A 195 -7.81 12.89 5.19
C GLU A 195 -6.82 11.72 5.12
N VAL A 196 -5.69 11.90 4.43
CA VAL A 196 -4.72 10.81 4.25
C VAL A 196 -4.00 10.49 5.56
N ILE A 197 -3.71 11.52 6.36
CA ILE A 197 -3.19 11.35 7.72
C ILE A 197 -4.21 10.57 8.55
N GLN A 198 -5.49 10.93 8.52
CA GLN A 198 -6.56 10.22 9.23
C GLN A 198 -6.65 8.74 8.84
N GLN A 199 -6.43 8.39 7.56
CA GLN A 199 -6.39 6.98 7.13
C GLN A 199 -5.20 6.21 7.74
N TYR A 200 -4.00 6.81 7.72
CA TYR A 200 -2.82 6.22 8.39
C TYR A 200 -3.04 6.08 9.92
N GLU A 201 -3.64 7.08 10.54
CA GLU A 201 -3.97 7.08 11.96
C GLU A 201 -4.99 5.98 12.32
N ALA A 202 -5.95 5.70 11.43
CA ALA A 202 -6.87 4.58 11.60
C ALA A 202 -6.15 3.23 11.58
N VAL A 203 -5.16 3.03 10.69
CA VAL A 203 -4.30 1.83 10.68
C VAL A 203 -3.52 1.70 12.00
N CYS A 204 -2.98 2.81 12.50
CA CYS A 204 -2.31 2.83 13.81
C CYS A 204 -3.25 2.40 14.94
N CYS A 205 -4.49 2.91 14.95
CA CYS A 205 -5.51 2.54 15.94
C CYS A 205 -5.82 1.04 15.91
N TYR A 206 -5.95 0.46 14.72
CA TYR A 206 -6.14 -0.98 14.51
C TYR A 206 -5.01 -1.80 15.15
N ILE A 207 -3.76 -1.47 14.82
CA ILE A 207 -2.59 -2.21 15.33
C ILE A 207 -2.46 -2.06 16.84
N LEU A 208 -2.61 -0.84 17.37
CA LEU A 208 -2.58 -0.58 18.80
C LEU A 208 -3.64 -1.38 19.54
N LYS A 209 -4.90 -1.35 19.10
CA LYS A 209 -5.97 -2.07 19.78
C LYS A 209 -5.76 -3.58 19.73
N ALA A 210 -5.38 -4.11 18.57
CA ALA A 210 -5.05 -5.53 18.43
C ALA A 210 -3.88 -5.92 19.34
N PHE A 211 -2.83 -5.09 19.43
CA PHE A 211 -1.69 -5.34 20.30
C PHE A 211 -2.06 -5.31 21.79
N ILE A 212 -2.90 -4.36 22.23
CA ILE A 212 -3.41 -4.34 23.61
C ILE A 212 -4.19 -5.62 23.89
N LEU A 213 -5.19 -5.95 23.05
CA LEU A 213 -6.00 -7.16 23.20
C LEU A 213 -5.15 -8.43 23.19
N LYS A 214 -4.15 -8.51 22.30
CA LYS A 214 -3.20 -9.62 22.22
C LYS A 214 -2.58 -9.92 23.58
N ASN A 215 -2.17 -8.87 24.28
CA ASN A 215 -1.42 -8.94 25.53
C ASN A 215 -2.31 -8.91 26.79
N THR A 216 -3.59 -8.54 26.69
CA THR A 216 -4.54 -8.62 27.81
C THR A 216 -4.62 -10.05 28.35
N LYS A 217 -4.29 -10.20 29.65
CA LYS A 217 -4.39 -11.46 30.40
C LYS A 217 -5.87 -11.81 30.60
N ASN A 218 -6.18 -13.10 30.72
CA ASN A 218 -7.52 -13.64 31.04
C ASN A 218 -8.60 -13.49 29.97
N LEU A 219 -8.26 -13.06 28.75
CA LEU A 219 -9.17 -13.15 27.60
C LEU A 219 -8.79 -14.33 26.71
N SER A 220 -9.77 -15.14 26.32
CA SER A 220 -9.56 -16.16 25.30
C SER A 220 -9.34 -15.51 23.93
N THR A 221 -8.67 -16.22 23.01
CA THR A 221 -8.48 -15.75 21.62
C THR A 221 -9.80 -15.39 20.95
N LYS A 222 -10.87 -16.17 21.18
CA LYS A 222 -12.20 -15.90 20.63
C LYS A 222 -12.76 -14.56 21.10
N VAL A 223 -12.64 -14.27 22.40
CA VAL A 223 -13.10 -12.99 22.97
C VAL A 223 -12.26 -11.83 22.45
N LYS A 224 -10.93 -11.98 22.34
CA LYS A 224 -10.05 -10.96 21.77
C LYS A 224 -10.43 -10.59 20.34
N VAL A 225 -10.73 -11.58 19.50
CA VAL A 225 -11.17 -11.35 18.11
C VAL A 225 -12.53 -10.67 18.06
N ALA A 226 -13.49 -11.09 18.89
CA ALA A 226 -14.82 -10.47 18.95
C ALA A 226 -14.74 -8.99 19.38
N GLU A 227 -13.97 -8.68 20.43
CA GLU A 227 -13.74 -7.31 20.88
C GLU A 227 -13.03 -6.45 19.83
N PHE A 228 -12.08 -7.03 19.10
CA PHE A 228 -11.40 -6.32 18.02
C PHE A 228 -12.36 -5.97 16.87
N LYS A 229 -13.20 -6.92 16.43
CA LYS A 229 -14.23 -6.65 15.42
C LYS A 229 -15.20 -5.56 15.88
N ARG A 230 -15.71 -5.68 17.11
CA ARG A 230 -16.61 -4.69 17.71
C ARG A 230 -15.99 -3.29 17.69
N TYR A 231 -14.74 -3.17 18.16
CA TYR A 231 -13.98 -1.92 18.14
C TYR A 231 -13.89 -1.31 16.74
N CYS A 232 -13.53 -2.11 15.72
CA CYS A 232 -13.42 -1.61 14.35
C CYS A 232 -14.76 -1.10 13.79
N PHE A 233 -15.85 -1.86 13.98
CA PHE A 233 -17.15 -1.52 13.39
C PHE A 233 -17.95 -0.48 14.19
N GLU A 234 -17.79 -0.43 15.51
CA GLU A 234 -18.62 0.41 16.39
C GLU A 234 -17.88 1.64 16.91
N ASP A 235 -16.61 1.47 17.29
CA ASP A 235 -15.84 2.56 17.90
C ASP A 235 -15.13 3.38 16.80
N LEU A 236 -14.46 2.71 15.86
CA LEU A 236 -13.79 3.37 14.72
C LEU A 236 -14.70 3.62 13.52
N CYS A 237 -15.84 2.92 13.44
CA CYS A 237 -16.80 3.01 12.34
C CYS A 237 -16.18 2.82 10.93
N VAL A 238 -15.04 2.16 10.81
CA VAL A 238 -14.33 1.94 9.54
C VAL A 238 -13.99 0.46 9.39
N PHE A 239 -14.08 -0.06 8.16
CA PHE A 239 -13.71 -1.44 7.84
C PHE A 239 -12.47 -1.45 6.95
N LEU A 240 -11.33 -1.80 7.55
CA LEU A 240 -10.05 -1.93 6.88
C LEU A 240 -9.73 -3.42 6.69
N GLU A 241 -10.21 -4.01 5.60
CA GLU A 241 -10.23 -5.48 5.42
C GLU A 241 -8.85 -6.14 5.46
N LEU A 242 -7.84 -5.56 4.79
CA LEU A 242 -6.46 -6.06 4.81
C LEU A 242 -5.90 -6.06 6.24
N GLU A 243 -5.96 -4.93 6.92
CA GLU A 243 -5.46 -4.73 8.28
C GLU A 243 -6.18 -5.65 9.25
N MET A 244 -7.50 -5.72 9.17
CA MET A 244 -8.32 -6.55 10.04
C MET A 244 -7.96 -8.02 9.88
N THR A 245 -7.78 -8.49 8.65
CA THR A 245 -7.35 -9.86 8.33
C THR A 245 -6.01 -10.17 9.01
N LEU A 246 -4.99 -9.34 8.79
CA LEU A 246 -3.65 -9.52 9.36
C LEU A 246 -3.70 -9.54 10.89
N LEU A 247 -4.50 -8.65 11.49
CA LEU A 247 -4.59 -8.49 12.93
C LEU A 247 -5.42 -9.59 13.61
N ILE A 248 -6.44 -10.15 12.94
CA ILE A 248 -7.14 -11.35 13.42
C ILE A 248 -6.18 -12.55 13.41
N LEU A 249 -5.39 -12.74 12.35
CA LEU A 249 -4.35 -13.76 12.31
C LEU A 249 -3.30 -13.55 13.42
N PHE A 250 -2.90 -12.30 13.66
CA PHE A 250 -1.99 -11.93 14.74
C PHE A 250 -2.58 -12.31 16.11
N LEU A 251 -3.84 -11.96 16.38
CA LEU A 251 -4.54 -12.34 17.61
C LEU A 251 -4.60 -13.87 17.78
N LYS A 252 -4.80 -14.62 16.69
CA LYS A 252 -4.82 -16.09 16.67
C LYS A 252 -3.46 -16.78 16.84
N ASN A 253 -2.35 -16.02 16.87
CA ASN A 253 -0.97 -16.57 16.84
C ASN A 253 -0.67 -17.34 15.54
N ASP A 254 -1.26 -16.94 14.42
CA ASP A 254 -0.97 -17.60 13.15
C ASP A 254 0.49 -17.37 12.75
N SER A 255 1.19 -18.44 12.35
CA SER A 255 2.59 -18.38 11.93
C SER A 255 2.81 -17.51 10.68
N ALA A 256 1.80 -17.35 9.83
CA ALA A 256 1.92 -16.60 8.58
C ALA A 256 2.28 -15.12 8.82
N VAL A 257 1.77 -14.52 9.89
CA VAL A 257 1.98 -13.09 10.20
C VAL A 257 3.11 -12.82 11.21
N GLN A 258 3.83 -13.85 11.66
CA GLN A 258 4.87 -13.68 12.67
C GLN A 258 5.97 -12.72 12.22
N GLU A 259 6.43 -12.81 10.97
CA GLU A 259 7.48 -11.93 10.45
C GLU A 259 7.06 -10.47 10.37
N ILE A 260 5.79 -10.19 10.06
CA ILE A 260 5.21 -8.83 10.01
C ILE A 260 5.24 -8.21 11.41
N PHE A 261 4.79 -8.95 12.42
CA PHE A 261 4.61 -8.43 13.78
C PHE A 261 5.76 -8.77 14.73
N LYS A 262 6.87 -9.37 14.26
CA LYS A 262 7.99 -9.83 15.12
C LYS A 262 8.58 -8.74 16.00
N LYS A 263 8.57 -7.49 15.51
CA LYS A 263 9.12 -6.32 16.21
C LYS A 263 8.20 -5.89 17.37
N LEU A 264 6.92 -6.29 17.37
CA LEU A 264 5.91 -5.91 18.36
C LEU A 264 5.90 -6.91 19.52
N GLN A 265 6.65 -6.61 20.57
CA GLN A 265 6.76 -7.43 21.78
C GLN A 265 6.59 -6.57 23.03
N LEU A 266 6.06 -7.17 24.11
CA LEU A 266 6.06 -6.50 25.42
C LEU A 266 7.49 -6.20 25.85
N GLY A 267 7.72 -4.99 26.36
CA GLY A 267 9.04 -4.54 26.79
C GLY A 267 10.00 -4.15 25.65
N ALA A 268 9.55 -4.20 24.39
CA ALA A 268 10.34 -3.69 23.28
C ALA A 268 10.68 -2.19 23.48
N LYS A 269 11.97 -1.85 23.35
CA LYS A 269 12.39 -0.44 23.27
C LYS A 269 11.69 0.23 22.09
N ASN A 270 11.23 1.47 22.30
CA ASN A 270 10.55 2.29 21.31
C ASN A 270 9.36 1.56 20.66
N LEU A 271 8.54 0.88 21.48
CA LEU A 271 7.40 0.10 21.01
C LEU A 271 6.44 0.92 20.13
N ILE A 272 6.18 2.19 20.48
CA ILE A 272 5.32 3.08 19.70
C ILE A 272 5.90 3.31 18.30
N ASP A 273 7.20 3.61 18.18
CA ASP A 273 7.85 3.77 16.87
C ASP A 273 7.78 2.48 16.04
N LYS A 274 7.91 1.31 16.68
CA LYS A 274 7.77 0.02 16.01
C LYS A 274 6.35 -0.20 15.50
N ILE A 275 5.33 0.22 16.27
CA ILE A 275 3.93 0.19 15.83
C ILE A 275 3.71 1.09 14.63
N HIS A 276 4.23 2.32 14.66
CA HIS A 276 4.15 3.24 13.52
C HIS A 276 4.84 2.68 12.27
N ASN A 277 6.04 2.09 12.41
CA ASN A 277 6.74 1.49 11.27
C ASN A 277 5.96 0.31 10.69
N THR A 278 5.37 -0.56 11.53
CA THR A 278 4.50 -1.64 11.06
C THR A 278 3.20 -1.10 10.42
N ALA A 279 2.68 0.02 10.90
CA ALA A 279 1.54 0.69 10.28
C ALA A 279 1.90 1.18 8.87
N TRP A 280 3.07 1.80 8.69
CA TRP A 280 3.56 2.23 7.38
C TRP A 280 3.79 1.07 6.42
N ASP A 281 4.37 -0.05 6.88
CA ASP A 281 4.54 -1.25 6.07
C ASP A 281 3.21 -1.74 5.47
N ILE A 282 2.12 -1.66 6.22
CA ILE A 282 0.78 -2.04 5.74
C ILE A 282 0.15 -0.93 4.90
N PHE A 283 0.26 0.32 5.36
CA PHE A 283 -0.38 1.48 4.73
C PHE A 283 0.20 1.81 3.36
N HIS A 284 1.49 1.54 3.10
CA HIS A 284 2.08 1.68 1.76
C HIS A 284 1.32 0.88 0.70
N ILE A 285 0.77 -0.30 1.04
CA ILE A 285 -0.05 -1.08 0.10
C ILE A 285 -1.31 -0.32 -0.29
N ARG A 286 -1.97 0.34 0.66
CA ARG A 286 -3.15 1.19 0.40
C ARG A 286 -2.79 2.37 -0.48
N LEU A 287 -1.64 3.00 -0.25
CA LEU A 287 -1.18 4.12 -1.08
C LEU A 287 -0.93 3.69 -2.53
N LEU A 288 -0.40 2.49 -2.75
CA LEU A 288 -0.24 1.93 -4.11
C LEU A 288 -1.58 1.63 -4.77
N GLU A 289 -2.55 1.07 -4.03
CA GLU A 289 -3.92 0.87 -4.51
C GLU A 289 -4.59 2.22 -4.87
N GLN A 290 -4.48 3.22 -4.01
CA GLN A 290 -5.01 4.56 -4.26
C GLN A 290 -4.34 5.22 -5.46
N SER A 291 -3.01 5.14 -5.58
CA SER A 291 -2.28 5.66 -6.74
C SER A 291 -2.78 5.00 -8.04
N THR A 292 -2.98 3.67 -8.01
CA THR A 292 -3.56 2.93 -9.14
C THR A 292 -4.95 3.44 -9.49
N LEU A 293 -5.80 3.69 -8.50
CA LEU A 293 -7.12 4.26 -8.69
C LEU A 293 -7.05 5.66 -9.32
N PHE A 294 -6.24 6.57 -8.76
CA PHE A 294 -6.09 7.94 -9.28
C PHE A 294 -5.66 7.93 -10.74
N ASN A 295 -4.68 7.10 -11.10
CA ASN A 295 -4.22 7.01 -12.49
C ASN A 295 -5.26 6.35 -13.42
N CYS A 296 -6.07 5.40 -12.94
CA CYS A 296 -7.18 4.84 -13.71
C CYS A 296 -8.29 5.87 -13.99
N ILE A 297 -8.55 6.77 -13.04
CA ILE A 297 -9.50 7.89 -13.20
C ILE A 297 -8.93 8.92 -14.18
N GLU A 298 -7.66 9.28 -14.02
CA GLU A 298 -6.98 10.28 -14.84
C GLU A 298 -6.90 9.86 -16.31
N ASN A 299 -6.54 8.61 -16.58
CA ASN A 299 -6.44 8.09 -17.94
C ASN A 299 -6.76 6.59 -18.03
N SER A 300 -8.01 6.30 -18.35
CA SER A 300 -8.48 4.93 -18.53
C SER A 300 -7.86 4.20 -19.74
N ASP A 301 -7.17 4.87 -20.67
CA ASP A 301 -6.56 4.25 -21.85
C ASP A 301 -5.11 3.78 -21.61
N VAL A 302 -4.62 3.86 -20.37
CA VAL A 302 -3.29 3.39 -19.96
C VAL A 302 -3.43 2.35 -18.85
N ILE A 303 -2.55 1.35 -18.85
CA ILE A 303 -2.38 0.40 -17.75
C ILE A 303 -1.28 0.91 -16.83
N TYR A 304 -1.62 1.22 -15.59
CA TYR A 304 -0.68 1.69 -14.59
C TYR A 304 -0.28 0.57 -13.64
N LEU A 305 1.01 0.26 -13.60
CA LEU A 305 1.59 -0.76 -12.73
C LEU A 305 2.53 -0.08 -11.73
N HIS A 306 2.09 0.00 -10.48
CA HIS A 306 2.85 0.60 -9.39
C HIS A 306 3.73 -0.45 -8.69
N TYR A 307 5.03 -0.19 -8.70
CA TYR A 307 6.02 -0.89 -7.91
C TYR A 307 6.35 -0.09 -6.66
N PHE A 308 6.87 -0.77 -5.65
CA PHE A 308 7.42 -0.20 -4.43
C PHE A 308 8.88 -0.61 -4.30
N ALA A 309 9.76 0.36 -4.16
CA ALA A 309 11.18 0.13 -3.89
C ALA A 309 11.45 0.31 -2.41
N THR A 310 11.91 -0.76 -1.77
CA THR A 310 12.13 -0.79 -0.32
C THR A 310 13.40 -1.52 0.06
N ALA A 311 13.94 -1.19 1.24
CA ALA A 311 15.02 -1.91 1.88
C ALA A 311 14.54 -2.78 3.07
N ASP A 312 13.24 -2.73 3.41
CA ASP A 312 12.61 -3.59 4.42
C ASP A 312 11.82 -4.71 3.70
N SER A 313 11.69 -5.85 4.37
CA SER A 313 10.84 -6.96 3.93
C SER A 313 9.37 -6.76 4.32
N GLY A 314 9.05 -5.83 5.22
CA GLY A 314 7.71 -5.65 5.80
C GLY A 314 6.57 -5.66 4.78
N VAL A 315 6.61 -4.78 3.78
CA VAL A 315 5.60 -4.70 2.71
C VAL A 315 5.49 -6.01 1.92
N ALA A 316 6.63 -6.63 1.59
CA ALA A 316 6.67 -7.90 0.88
C ALA A 316 6.06 -9.05 1.70
N GLU A 317 6.30 -9.06 3.02
CA GLU A 317 5.69 -10.04 3.93
C GLU A 317 4.17 -9.88 4.01
N VAL A 318 3.66 -8.64 4.05
CA VAL A 318 2.22 -8.39 4.04
C VAL A 318 1.57 -8.90 2.74
N LEU A 319 2.16 -8.58 1.58
CA LEU A 319 1.67 -9.06 0.28
C LEU A 319 1.80 -10.58 0.14
N ARG A 320 2.79 -11.22 0.78
CA ARG A 320 2.93 -12.68 0.81
C ARG A 320 1.83 -13.37 1.63
N VAL A 321 1.44 -12.77 2.76
CA VAL A 321 0.40 -13.35 3.64
C VAL A 321 -0.98 -13.24 2.99
N ASN A 322 -1.34 -12.04 2.51
CA ASN A 322 -2.64 -11.80 1.91
C ASN A 322 -2.54 -11.13 0.53
N PRO A 323 -2.04 -11.87 -0.49
CA PRO A 323 -1.83 -11.32 -1.83
C PRO A 323 -3.13 -10.90 -2.48
N ILE A 324 -3.06 -9.89 -3.35
CA ILE A 324 -4.15 -9.51 -4.25
C ILE A 324 -4.20 -10.54 -5.38
N LYS A 325 -5.31 -11.26 -5.49
CA LYS A 325 -5.57 -12.20 -6.59
C LYS A 325 -6.16 -11.47 -7.80
N MET A 326 -7.09 -10.58 -7.52
CA MET A 326 -7.81 -9.82 -8.53
C MET A 326 -8.01 -8.38 -8.05
N LEU A 327 -7.94 -7.42 -8.96
CA LEU A 327 -8.24 -6.02 -8.70
C LEU A 327 -9.31 -5.57 -9.68
N VAL A 328 -10.39 -4.99 -9.19
CA VAL A 328 -11.51 -4.55 -10.03
C VAL A 328 -11.64 -3.05 -9.93
N TYR A 329 -11.41 -2.36 -11.04
CA TYR A 329 -11.76 -0.95 -11.21
C TYR A 329 -13.17 -0.87 -11.83
N TYR A 330 -14.06 -0.12 -11.19
CA TYR A 330 -15.40 0.16 -11.69
C TYR A 330 -15.96 1.44 -11.06
N ASN A 331 -16.47 2.36 -11.88
CA ASN A 331 -17.07 3.64 -11.46
C ASN A 331 -16.25 4.36 -10.38
N GLU A 332 -15.00 4.69 -10.72
CA GLU A 332 -14.06 5.41 -9.84
C GLU A 332 -13.80 4.72 -8.50
N LYS A 333 -14.01 3.40 -8.43
CA LYS A 333 -13.69 2.58 -7.26
C LYS A 333 -12.74 1.47 -7.64
N LEU A 334 -11.80 1.21 -6.75
CA LEU A 334 -10.87 0.10 -6.87
C LEU A 334 -11.17 -0.91 -5.76
N ILE A 335 -11.50 -2.13 -6.15
CA ILE A 335 -11.91 -3.20 -5.23
C ILE A 335 -10.89 -4.32 -5.35
N PRO A 336 -10.01 -4.47 -4.34
CA PRO A 336 -9.00 -5.51 -4.37
C PRO A 336 -9.54 -6.78 -3.71
N ILE A 337 -9.49 -7.89 -4.45
CA ILE A 337 -9.88 -9.23 -4.00
C ILE A 337 -8.62 -10.00 -3.63
N ARG A 338 -8.56 -10.42 -2.38
CA ARG A 338 -7.36 -11.02 -1.78
C ARG A 338 -7.51 -12.52 -1.55
N ARG A 339 -6.42 -13.15 -1.10
CA ARG A 339 -6.45 -14.57 -0.72
C ARG A 339 -7.44 -14.84 0.41
N TYR A 340 -7.38 -14.00 1.43
CA TYR A 340 -8.27 -13.99 2.57
C TYR A 340 -9.14 -12.73 2.54
N ASP A 341 -10.41 -12.88 2.84
CA ASP A 341 -11.40 -11.80 2.86
C ASP A 341 -12.32 -11.89 4.11
N ALA A 342 -13.35 -11.04 4.16
CA ALA A 342 -14.30 -11.03 5.26
C ALA A 342 -14.96 -12.41 5.52
N VAL A 343 -15.22 -13.25 4.51
CA VAL A 343 -15.93 -14.53 4.73
C VAL A 343 -15.06 -15.57 5.44
N ASP A 344 -13.73 -15.41 5.43
CA ASP A 344 -12.81 -16.28 6.16
C ASP A 344 -12.80 -16.03 7.67
N PHE A 345 -13.21 -14.83 8.09
CA PHE A 345 -13.09 -14.40 9.49
C PHE A 345 -14.40 -14.08 10.16
N PHE A 346 -15.49 -13.92 9.41
CA PHE A 346 -16.82 -13.57 9.92
C PHE A 346 -17.79 -14.72 9.75
N THR A 347 -18.68 -14.91 10.73
CA THR A 347 -19.85 -15.78 10.55
C THR A 347 -20.86 -15.09 9.63
N GLN A 348 -21.77 -15.86 9.03
CA GLN A 348 -22.85 -15.28 8.24
C GLN A 348 -23.69 -14.28 9.07
N ASP A 349 -24.01 -14.61 10.32
CA ASP A 349 -24.73 -13.70 11.23
C ASP A 349 -23.97 -12.39 11.47
N GLU A 350 -22.65 -12.43 11.63
CA GLU A 350 -21.84 -11.21 11.79
C GLU A 350 -21.82 -10.38 10.50
N LEU A 351 -21.67 -11.02 9.33
CA LEU A 351 -21.73 -10.34 8.04
C LEU A 351 -23.10 -9.69 7.85
N ASP A 352 -24.18 -10.42 8.08
CA ASP A 352 -25.54 -9.92 7.95
C ASP A 352 -25.79 -8.75 8.91
N PHE A 353 -25.27 -8.83 10.14
CA PHE A 353 -25.38 -7.75 11.11
C PHE A 353 -24.60 -6.49 10.71
N TYR A 354 -23.33 -6.63 10.30
CA TYR A 354 -22.48 -5.48 10.02
C TYR A 354 -22.72 -4.86 8.64
N THR A 355 -23.26 -5.62 7.68
CA THR A 355 -23.39 -5.18 6.28
C THR A 355 -24.79 -4.71 5.88
N THR A 356 -25.72 -4.56 6.83
CA THR A 356 -27.01 -3.93 6.53
C THR A 356 -26.83 -2.50 6.00
N ALA A 357 -27.72 -2.07 5.10
CA ALA A 357 -27.68 -0.73 4.53
C ALA A 357 -27.73 0.36 5.62
N GLU A 358 -28.54 0.16 6.66
CA GLU A 358 -28.61 1.06 7.82
C GLU A 358 -27.26 1.17 8.55
N LYS A 359 -26.61 0.05 8.86
CA LYS A 359 -25.33 0.04 9.57
C LYS A 359 -24.20 0.63 8.73
N ILE A 360 -24.18 0.37 7.42
CA ILE A 360 -23.22 0.98 6.48
C ILE A 360 -23.40 2.50 6.47
N THR A 361 -24.63 2.99 6.30
CA THR A 361 -24.92 4.44 6.28
C THR A 361 -24.56 5.09 7.62
N LEU A 362 -24.94 4.47 8.74
CA LEU A 362 -24.61 4.96 10.07
C LEU A 362 -23.11 5.13 10.28
N ARG A 363 -22.31 4.13 9.87
CA ARG A 363 -20.84 4.21 9.95
C ARG A 363 -20.28 5.29 9.03
N ALA A 364 -20.76 5.36 7.79
CA ALA A 364 -20.34 6.38 6.82
C ALA A 364 -20.60 7.81 7.31
N THR A 365 -21.69 8.04 8.06
CA THR A 365 -21.96 9.33 8.69
C THR A 365 -21.07 9.56 9.92
N LYS A 366 -20.96 8.57 10.82
CA LYS A 366 -20.19 8.73 12.06
C LYS A 366 -18.71 8.99 11.81
N VAL A 367 -18.12 8.26 10.86
CA VAL A 367 -16.68 8.35 10.59
C VAL A 367 -16.23 9.76 10.17
N GLN A 368 -17.10 10.56 9.55
CA GLN A 368 -16.81 11.96 9.19
C GLN A 368 -16.53 12.86 10.40
N SER A 369 -16.96 12.45 11.59
CA SER A 369 -16.74 13.18 12.85
C SER A 369 -15.63 12.60 13.73
N ILE A 370 -15.02 11.48 13.30
CA ILE A 370 -13.98 10.81 14.07
C ILE A 370 -12.62 11.42 13.75
N ASP A 371 -11.92 11.85 14.81
CA ASP A 371 -10.49 12.15 14.74
C ASP A 371 -9.68 10.95 15.25
N PHE A 372 -9.12 10.18 14.31
CA PHE A 372 -8.30 9.03 14.60
C PHE A 372 -7.00 9.39 15.32
N CYS A 373 -6.48 10.62 15.15
CA CYS A 373 -5.31 11.08 15.90
C CYS A 373 -5.60 11.12 17.41
N SER A 374 -6.74 11.68 17.80
CA SER A 374 -7.21 11.69 19.20
C SER A 374 -7.44 10.27 19.73
N ILE A 375 -8.07 9.38 18.94
CA ILE A 375 -8.27 7.98 19.35
C ILE A 375 -6.93 7.26 19.54
N LYS A 376 -5.96 7.46 18.62
CA LYS A 376 -4.60 6.90 18.75
C LYS A 376 -3.96 7.33 20.06
N GLN A 377 -4.01 8.62 20.40
CA GLN A 377 -3.44 9.13 21.66
C GLN A 377 -4.06 8.46 22.90
N GLY A 378 -5.38 8.22 22.86
CA GLY A 378 -6.09 7.46 23.89
C GLY A 378 -5.57 6.03 24.01
N LEU A 379 -5.38 5.31 22.89
CA LEU A 379 -4.83 3.96 22.86
C LEU A 379 -3.36 3.90 23.32
N VAL A 380 -2.54 4.89 22.96
CA VAL A 380 -1.16 4.99 23.45
C VAL A 380 -1.15 5.15 24.98
N SER A 381 -2.09 5.93 25.52
CA SER A 381 -2.26 6.09 26.97
C SER A 381 -2.75 4.79 27.64
N GLU A 382 -3.71 4.09 27.02
CA GLU A 382 -4.18 2.76 27.45
C GLU A 382 -3.01 1.76 27.51
N LEU A 383 -2.18 1.73 26.45
CA LEU A 383 -0.99 0.88 26.38
C LEU A 383 0.04 1.26 27.45
N GLY A 384 0.30 2.55 27.68
CA GLY A 384 1.19 3.02 28.73
C GLY A 384 0.76 2.51 30.11
N ASN A 385 -0.52 2.68 30.44
CA ASN A 385 -1.10 2.18 31.69
C ASN A 385 -1.00 0.64 31.78
N PHE A 386 -1.21 -0.05 30.67
CA PHE A 386 -1.08 -1.51 30.59
C PHE A 386 0.35 -1.99 30.87
N LEU A 387 1.37 -1.27 30.39
CA LEU A 387 2.78 -1.62 30.60
C LEU A 387 3.29 -1.34 32.02
N THR A 388 2.61 -0.47 32.77
CA THR A 388 2.95 -0.12 34.16
C THR A 388 2.31 -1.03 35.22
N LYS A 389 1.37 -1.90 34.82
CA LYS A 389 0.70 -2.89 35.69
C LYS A 389 1.30 -4.28 35.50
#